data_AF-A0A3N1TYI6-F1
#
_entry.id   AF-A0A3N1TYI6-F1
#
_cell.length_a   1.000
_cell.length_b   1.000
_cell.length_c   1.000
_cell.angle_alpha   90.00
_cell.angle_beta   90.00
_cell.angle_gamma   90.00
#
_symmetry.space_group_name_H-M   'P 1'
#
loop_
_entity.id
_entity.type
_entity.pdbx_description
1 polymer ?
#
loop_
_entity_poly.entity_id
_entity_poly.type
_entity_poly.pdbx_seq_one_letter_code
_entity_poly.pdbx_strand_id
1 'polypeptide(L)'
;MSDGFFYSYHVGWSRPDAESLLGDLEAAGVRPAHPVTRRITLVSPGAEQPGTQSWVTRDQLVLLAGLQRLDQVDFLLWVSSGAEIPTRVRRTDDGTVALQFALGALSGDERETVVRAIREAIGRASVLCIGFVVDREGASAATDWRGFIVKGVVYFDCWPDTLAVRAEVASMQPQLSGVSSFEQSPWVVYGSEVPSR
;
A
#
# COMPACT_ATOMS: atom_id res chain seq x y z
N MET A 1 6.09 -5.53 -18.78
CA MET A 1 6.49 -4.99 -17.47
C MET A 1 5.39 -5.40 -16.52
N SER A 2 5.74 -6.00 -15.38
CA SER A 2 4.77 -6.38 -14.36
C SER A 2 4.30 -5.12 -13.65
N ASP A 3 3.00 -4.97 -13.45
CA ASP A 3 2.40 -3.85 -12.72
C ASP A 3 2.15 -4.23 -11.25
N GLY A 4 3.10 -4.96 -10.66
CA GLY A 4 3.00 -5.42 -9.28
C GLY A 4 2.68 -4.27 -8.32
N PHE A 5 1.89 -4.54 -7.29
CA PHE A 5 1.39 -3.53 -6.37
C PHE A 5 1.21 -4.06 -4.94
N PHE A 6 1.20 -3.10 -4.02
CA PHE A 6 0.69 -3.25 -2.67
C PHE A 6 -0.45 -2.25 -2.47
N TYR A 7 -1.65 -2.71 -2.11
CA TYR A 7 -2.73 -1.84 -1.65
C TYR A 7 -3.04 -2.06 -0.19
N SER A 8 -3.29 -0.98 0.56
CA SER A 8 -3.96 -1.06 1.86
C SER A 8 -5.05 -0.02 2.00
N TYR A 9 -6.06 -0.33 2.80
CA TYR A 9 -7.23 0.51 3.01
C TYR A 9 -7.37 0.85 4.48
N HIS A 10 -7.55 2.12 4.79
CA HIS A 10 -7.51 2.63 6.15
C HIS A 10 -8.76 3.46 6.48
N VAL A 11 -9.24 3.36 7.72
CA VAL A 11 -10.22 4.28 8.32
C VAL A 11 -9.53 5.29 9.22
N GLY A 12 -10.08 6.49 9.33
CA GLY A 12 -9.59 7.49 10.28
C GLY A 12 -8.19 8.05 9.96
N TRP A 13 -7.67 7.81 8.76
CA TRP A 13 -6.34 8.25 8.34
C TRP A 13 -6.12 9.75 8.56
N SER A 14 -4.99 10.07 9.16
CA SER A 14 -4.65 11.41 9.59
C SER A 14 -3.17 11.73 9.32
N ARG A 15 -2.77 12.97 9.62
CA ARG A 15 -1.37 13.41 9.51
C ARG A 15 -0.42 12.59 10.39
N PRO A 16 -0.71 12.34 11.69
CA PRO A 16 0.11 11.44 12.50
C PRO A 16 0.30 10.04 11.90
N ASP A 17 -0.72 9.48 11.25
CA ASP A 17 -0.61 8.15 10.63
C ASP A 17 0.34 8.18 9.43
N ALA A 18 0.26 9.22 8.60
CA ALA A 18 1.21 9.44 7.50
C ALA A 18 2.64 9.65 8.00
N GLU A 19 2.81 10.37 9.11
CA GLU A 19 4.11 10.58 9.75
C GLU A 19 4.71 9.26 10.25
N SER A 20 3.91 8.46 10.97
CA SER A 20 4.31 7.15 11.48
C SER A 20 4.68 6.20 10.35
N LEU A 21 3.82 6.07 9.33
CA LEU A 21 4.08 5.22 8.18
C LEU A 21 5.39 5.58 7.49
N LEU A 22 5.59 6.86 7.18
CA LEU A 22 6.80 7.29 6.48
C LEU A 22 8.04 7.11 7.36
N GLY A 23 7.95 7.33 8.67
CA GLY A 23 9.04 7.06 9.61
C GLY A 23 9.41 5.58 9.70
N ASP A 24 8.40 4.71 9.71
CA ASP A 24 8.56 3.26 9.71
C ASP A 24 9.23 2.74 8.43
N LEU A 25 8.78 3.24 7.28
CA LEU A 25 9.40 2.91 5.99
C LEU A 25 10.85 3.42 5.92
N GLU A 26 11.11 4.63 6.39
CA GLU A 26 12.46 5.22 6.43
C GLU A 26 13.42 4.39 7.28
N ALA A 27 12.96 3.93 8.45
CA ALA A 27 13.70 3.05 9.34
C ALA A 27 14.01 1.70 8.69
N ALA A 28 13.11 1.20 7.83
CA ALA A 28 13.31 -0.01 7.03
C ALA A 28 14.11 0.21 5.73
N GLY A 29 14.56 1.44 5.45
CA GLY A 29 15.38 1.75 4.28
C GLY A 29 14.61 2.18 3.03
N VAL A 30 13.28 2.30 3.10
CA VAL A 30 12.42 2.84 2.04
C VAL A 30 12.15 4.32 2.33
N ARG A 31 12.74 5.22 1.55
CA ARG A 31 12.85 6.64 1.93
C ARG A 31 12.16 7.55 0.92
N PRO A 32 11.50 8.64 1.35
CA PRO A 32 10.95 9.65 0.45
C PRO A 32 12.04 10.51 -0.21
N ALA A 33 13.19 10.69 0.44
CA ALA A 33 14.30 11.43 -0.11
C ALA A 33 15.15 10.55 -1.03
N HIS A 34 15.34 10.98 -2.28
CA HIS A 34 16.18 10.30 -3.25
C HIS A 34 17.61 10.09 -2.69
N PRO A 35 18.22 8.90 -2.83
CA PRO A 35 19.48 8.57 -2.17
C PRO A 35 20.64 9.50 -2.52
N VAL A 36 20.73 9.94 -3.78
CA VAL A 36 21.76 10.88 -4.28
C VAL A 36 21.35 12.35 -4.09
N THR A 37 20.24 12.79 -4.71
CA THR A 37 19.87 14.21 -4.75
C THR A 37 19.25 14.73 -3.44
N ARG A 38 18.85 13.83 -2.54
CA ARG A 38 18.15 14.12 -1.28
C ARG A 38 16.81 14.86 -1.44
N ARG A 39 16.31 14.98 -2.66
CA ARG A 39 15.02 15.62 -2.95
C ARG A 39 13.88 14.66 -2.66
N ILE A 40 12.78 15.19 -2.13
CA ILE A 40 11.50 14.49 -2.00
C ILE A 40 10.62 14.95 -3.15
N THR A 41 10.14 14.00 -3.95
CA THR A 41 9.47 14.28 -5.21
C THR A 41 7.97 13.98 -5.09
N LEU A 42 7.15 14.99 -5.35
CA LEU A 42 5.73 14.81 -5.66
C LEU A 42 5.54 14.59 -7.15
N VAL A 43 4.56 13.78 -7.48
CA VAL A 43 4.12 13.52 -8.85
C VAL A 43 2.71 14.08 -9.00
N SER A 44 2.45 14.75 -10.13
CA SER A 44 1.10 15.27 -10.39
C SER A 44 0.08 14.12 -10.52
N PRO A 45 -1.09 14.19 -9.86
CA PRO A 45 -2.13 13.18 -9.99
C PRO A 45 -2.57 13.00 -11.45
N GLY A 46 -2.75 11.74 -11.88
CA GLY A 46 -3.46 11.41 -13.12
C GLY A 46 -2.67 11.53 -14.44
N ALA A 47 -1.35 11.57 -14.41
CA ALA A 47 -0.56 11.57 -15.65
C ALA A 47 -0.20 10.14 -16.08
N GLU A 48 -0.75 9.69 -17.22
CA GLU A 48 -0.26 8.54 -18.02
C GLU A 48 1.09 8.85 -18.73
N GLN A 49 1.59 10.07 -18.59
CA GLN A 49 2.94 10.52 -18.95
C GLN A 49 3.72 10.84 -17.67
N PRO A 50 5.08 10.93 -17.68
CA PRO A 50 5.80 11.34 -16.48
C PRO A 50 5.28 12.70 -16.01
N GLY A 51 4.44 12.67 -14.97
CA GLY A 51 3.71 13.84 -14.50
C GLY A 51 4.68 14.94 -14.07
N THR A 52 4.21 16.19 -14.07
CA THR A 52 5.03 17.30 -13.57
C THR A 52 5.50 16.99 -12.15
N GLN A 53 6.81 16.94 -11.98
CA GLN A 53 7.45 16.70 -10.70
C GLN A 53 7.61 18.02 -9.95
N SER A 54 7.35 18.02 -8.66
CA SER A 54 7.68 19.12 -7.76
C SER A 54 8.42 18.60 -6.53
N TRP A 55 9.13 19.48 -5.83
CA TRP A 55 9.90 19.11 -4.66
C TRP A 55 9.32 19.72 -3.40
N VAL A 56 9.33 18.93 -2.33
CA VAL A 56 8.81 19.32 -1.03
C VAL A 56 9.78 18.95 0.09
N THR A 57 9.57 19.53 1.28
CA THR A 57 10.22 19.06 2.50
C THR A 57 9.51 17.83 3.05
N ARG A 58 10.14 17.14 4.01
CA ARG A 58 9.55 15.99 4.69
C ARG A 58 8.26 16.35 5.41
N ASP A 59 8.23 17.48 6.10
CA ASP A 59 7.05 17.98 6.81
C ASP A 59 5.89 18.31 5.87
N GLN A 60 6.21 18.89 4.71
CA GLN A 60 5.22 19.16 3.66
C GLN A 60 4.66 17.85 3.11
N LEU A 61 5.50 16.84 2.84
CA LEU A 61 5.01 15.53 2.42
C LEU A 61 4.08 14.91 3.48
N VAL A 62 4.43 14.95 4.76
CA VAL A 62 3.57 14.46 5.86
C VAL A 62 2.22 15.16 5.86
N LEU A 63 2.22 16.48 5.73
CA LEU A 63 1.00 17.27 5.72
C LEU A 63 0.08 16.88 4.55
N LEU A 64 0.67 16.70 3.36
CA LEU A 64 -0.06 16.34 2.14
C LEU A 64 -0.55 14.88 2.20
N ALA A 65 0.29 13.95 2.62
CA ALA A 65 -0.05 12.53 2.79
C ALA A 65 -1.06 12.28 3.91
N GLY A 66 -1.19 13.20 4.87
CA GLY A 66 -2.27 13.21 5.85
C GLY A 66 -3.64 13.60 5.28
N LEU A 67 -3.74 13.98 3.99
CA LEU A 67 -4.98 14.30 3.28
C LEU A 67 -5.90 15.29 4.02
N GLN A 68 -5.32 16.30 4.67
CA GLN A 68 -6.08 17.31 5.41
C GLN A 68 -6.76 18.34 4.49
N ARG A 69 -6.18 18.57 3.30
CA ARG A 69 -6.63 19.59 2.34
C ARG A 69 -6.79 19.06 0.91
N LEU A 70 -6.35 17.83 0.67
CA LEU A 70 -6.37 17.17 -0.62
C LEU A 70 -7.02 15.80 -0.45
N ASP A 71 -7.65 15.32 -1.51
CA ASP A 71 -8.18 13.96 -1.57
C ASP A 71 -7.15 12.97 -2.13
N GLN A 72 -6.04 13.46 -2.70
CA GLN A 72 -4.98 12.61 -3.23
C GLN A 72 -3.61 13.29 -3.17
N VAL A 73 -2.57 12.50 -2.92
CA VAL A 73 -1.18 12.86 -3.20
C VAL A 73 -0.45 11.67 -3.80
N ASP A 74 0.34 11.94 -4.85
CA ASP A 74 1.23 10.97 -5.48
C ASP A 74 2.68 11.45 -5.27
N PHE A 75 3.58 10.54 -4.91
CA PHE A 75 4.98 10.85 -4.62
C PHE A 75 5.88 9.64 -4.85
N LEU A 76 7.19 9.85 -4.84
CA LEU A 76 8.18 8.78 -4.99
C LEU A 76 8.79 8.40 -3.66
N LEU A 77 8.80 7.11 -3.37
CA LEU A 77 9.70 6.49 -2.39
C LEU A 77 10.87 5.85 -3.13
N TRP A 78 11.97 5.61 -2.42
CA TRP A 78 13.22 5.14 -2.98
C TRP A 78 13.83 4.05 -2.10
N VAL A 79 14.40 3.04 -2.73
CA VAL A 79 15.32 2.11 -2.08
C VAL A 79 16.77 2.59 -2.23
N SER A 80 17.71 1.94 -1.54
CA SER A 80 19.12 2.36 -1.51
C SER A 80 19.81 2.30 -2.87
N SER A 81 19.37 1.42 -3.78
CA SER A 81 19.89 1.32 -5.16
C SER A 81 19.50 2.52 -6.04
N GLY A 82 18.47 3.29 -5.63
CA GLY A 82 17.89 4.35 -6.44
C GLY A 82 16.70 3.91 -7.28
N ALA A 83 16.22 2.67 -7.18
CA ALA A 83 14.93 2.31 -7.77
C ALA A 83 13.79 3.07 -7.08
N GLU A 84 12.85 3.57 -7.88
CA GLU A 84 11.70 4.33 -7.43
C GLU A 84 10.48 3.44 -7.15
N ILE A 85 9.69 3.85 -6.18
CA ILE A 85 8.43 3.23 -5.79
C ILE A 85 7.37 4.34 -5.87
N PRO A 86 6.68 4.46 -7.02
CA PRO A 86 5.51 5.31 -7.13
C PRO A 86 4.50 4.97 -6.03
N THR A 87 4.18 5.97 -5.21
CA THR A 87 3.32 5.84 -4.05
C THR A 87 2.17 6.81 -4.16
N ARG A 88 0.97 6.34 -3.85
CA ARG A 88 -0.25 7.16 -3.85
C ARG A 88 -1.00 6.97 -2.55
N VAL A 89 -1.48 8.09 -2.00
CA VAL A 89 -2.39 8.14 -0.86
C VAL A 89 -3.64 8.88 -1.32
N ARG A 90 -4.80 8.22 -1.27
CA ARG A 90 -6.04 8.77 -1.83
C ARG A 90 -7.24 8.50 -0.92
N ARG A 91 -7.97 9.54 -0.55
CA ARG A 91 -9.29 9.45 0.07
C ARG A 91 -10.31 9.05 -0.98
N THR A 92 -11.18 8.13 -0.63
CA THR A 92 -12.26 7.67 -1.49
C THR A 92 -13.61 8.20 -0.99
N ASP A 93 -14.64 8.09 -1.82
CA ASP A 93 -15.95 8.71 -1.55
C ASP A 93 -16.66 8.20 -0.28
N ASP A 94 -16.28 7.03 0.23
CA ASP A 94 -16.82 6.48 1.49
C ASP A 94 -15.98 6.88 2.73
N GLY A 95 -15.00 7.77 2.55
CA GLY A 95 -14.13 8.25 3.61
C GLY A 95 -12.95 7.35 3.93
N THR A 96 -12.84 6.16 3.32
CA THR A 96 -11.63 5.32 3.44
C THR A 96 -10.47 5.93 2.68
N VAL A 97 -9.24 5.66 3.15
CA VAL A 97 -8.01 6.07 2.48
C VAL A 97 -7.30 4.85 1.92
N ALA A 98 -7.03 4.87 0.61
CA ALA A 98 -6.27 3.87 -0.10
C ALA A 98 -4.80 4.30 -0.21
N LEU A 99 -3.90 3.42 0.22
CA LEU A 99 -2.46 3.53 0.01
C LEU A 99 -2.07 2.55 -1.08
N GLN A 100 -1.34 3.02 -2.08
CA GLN A 100 -0.80 2.25 -3.18
C GLN A 100 0.71 2.39 -3.24
N PHE A 101 1.41 1.28 -3.39
CA PHE A 101 2.83 1.23 -3.71
C PHE A 101 3.02 0.39 -4.97
N ALA A 102 3.64 0.96 -6.01
CA ALA A 102 3.98 0.23 -7.22
C ALA A 102 5.30 -0.54 -7.03
N LEU A 103 5.28 -1.83 -7.33
CA LEU A 103 6.40 -2.77 -7.14
C LEU A 103 7.09 -3.16 -8.45
N GLY A 104 6.47 -2.85 -9.60
CA GLY A 104 6.90 -3.32 -10.92
C GLY A 104 8.31 -2.92 -11.37
N ALA A 105 8.86 -1.83 -10.82
CA ALA A 105 10.19 -1.33 -11.15
C ALA A 105 11.32 -1.96 -10.30
N LEU A 106 10.97 -2.74 -9.28
CA LEU A 106 11.92 -3.32 -8.33
C LEU A 106 12.46 -4.67 -8.85
N SER A 107 13.72 -4.97 -8.54
CA SER A 107 14.22 -6.35 -8.66
C SER A 107 13.54 -7.27 -7.62
N GLY A 108 13.65 -8.59 -7.80
CA GLY A 108 13.02 -9.56 -6.89
C GLY A 108 13.37 -9.35 -5.41
N ASP A 109 14.66 -9.19 -5.09
CA ASP A 109 15.12 -9.01 -3.71
C ASP A 109 14.70 -7.66 -3.11
N GLU A 110 14.72 -6.60 -3.92
CA GLU A 110 14.24 -5.28 -3.51
C GLU A 110 12.74 -5.30 -3.25
N ARG A 111 11.99 -5.97 -4.14
CA ARG A 111 10.54 -6.15 -4.03
C ARG A 111 10.18 -6.83 -2.72
N GLU A 112 10.83 -7.95 -2.36
CA GLU A 112 10.55 -8.63 -1.09
C GLU A 112 10.91 -7.78 0.13
N THR A 113 12.04 -7.06 0.05
CA THR A 113 12.45 -6.14 1.14
C THR A 113 11.43 -5.03 1.35
N VAL A 114 10.93 -4.43 0.26
CA VAL A 114 9.93 -3.36 0.27
C VAL A 114 8.58 -3.88 0.75
N VAL A 115 8.13 -5.03 0.24
CA VAL A 115 6.88 -5.66 0.68
C VAL A 115 6.92 -5.93 2.17
N ARG A 116 8.01 -6.51 2.69
CA ARG A 116 8.18 -6.74 4.13
C ARG A 116 8.12 -5.43 4.91
N ALA A 117 8.84 -4.40 4.49
CA ALA A 117 8.84 -3.09 5.15
C ALA A 117 7.43 -2.48 5.23
N ILE A 118 6.67 -2.53 4.13
CA ILE A 118 5.30 -2.02 4.06
C ILE A 118 4.38 -2.85 4.97
N ARG A 119 4.46 -4.19 4.93
CA ARG A 119 3.65 -5.07 5.79
C ARG A 119 3.90 -4.79 7.27
N GLU A 120 5.15 -4.64 7.68
CA GLU A 120 5.52 -4.35 9.07
C GLU A 120 5.01 -2.98 9.51
N ALA A 121 5.14 -1.95 8.68
CA ALA A 121 4.62 -0.61 8.97
C ALA A 121 3.09 -0.61 9.12
N ILE A 122 2.38 -1.30 8.22
CA ILE A 122 0.92 -1.44 8.31
C ILE A 122 0.51 -2.27 9.51
N GLY A 123 1.25 -3.33 9.84
CA GLY A 123 1.02 -4.16 11.02
C GLY A 123 1.08 -3.37 12.33
N ARG A 124 1.99 -2.39 12.43
CA ARG A 124 2.08 -1.49 13.58
C ARG A 124 0.89 -0.54 13.70
N ALA A 125 0.29 -0.13 12.57
CA ALA A 125 -0.92 0.69 12.50
C ALA A 125 -2.21 -0.13 12.25
N SER A 126 -2.20 -1.42 12.59
CA SER A 126 -3.19 -2.41 12.14
C SER A 126 -4.65 -2.08 12.50
N VAL A 127 -4.90 -1.41 13.62
CA VAL A 127 -6.26 -1.05 14.08
C VAL A 127 -7.01 -0.17 13.06
N LEU A 128 -6.29 0.72 12.38
CA LEU A 128 -6.86 1.64 11.39
C LEU A 128 -6.94 1.01 10.00
N CYS A 129 -6.18 -0.06 9.76
CA CYS A 129 -6.14 -0.73 8.48
C CYS A 129 -7.25 -1.80 8.39
N ILE A 130 -8.14 -1.61 7.43
CA ILE A 130 -9.27 -2.51 7.12
C ILE A 130 -8.75 -3.82 6.55
N GLY A 131 -7.74 -3.73 5.67
CA GLY A 131 -7.13 -4.87 5.00
C GLY A 131 -6.15 -4.41 3.93
N PHE A 132 -5.44 -5.37 3.35
CA PHE A 132 -4.44 -5.12 2.33
C PHE A 132 -4.34 -6.27 1.32
N VAL A 133 -3.76 -5.98 0.17
CA VAL A 133 -3.45 -6.95 -0.88
C VAL A 133 -2.04 -6.72 -1.40
N VAL A 134 -1.33 -7.82 -1.63
CA VAL A 134 0.00 -7.83 -2.26
C VAL A 134 -0.09 -8.69 -3.50
N ASP A 135 0.27 -8.11 -4.64
CA ASP A 135 0.36 -8.81 -5.90
C ASP A 135 1.65 -8.37 -6.60
N ARG A 136 2.68 -9.20 -6.52
CA ARG A 136 4.03 -8.92 -7.00
C ARG A 136 4.11 -8.88 -8.52
N GLU A 137 3.23 -9.61 -9.20
CA GLU A 137 3.23 -9.73 -10.66
C GLU A 137 2.11 -8.92 -11.34
N GLY A 138 1.16 -8.40 -10.55
CA GLY A 138 0.04 -7.59 -11.02
C GLY A 138 -1.07 -8.41 -11.70
N ALA A 139 -1.12 -9.73 -11.47
CA ALA A 139 -2.09 -10.63 -12.12
C ALA A 139 -3.56 -10.28 -11.79
N SER A 140 -3.79 -9.64 -10.66
CA SER A 140 -5.08 -9.22 -10.13
C SER A 140 -5.29 -7.70 -10.17
N ALA A 141 -4.51 -6.97 -10.97
CA ALA A 141 -4.61 -5.51 -11.07
C ALA A 141 -5.98 -5.01 -11.57
N ALA A 142 -6.71 -5.83 -12.33
CA ALA A 142 -8.05 -5.50 -12.82
C ALA A 142 -9.15 -5.63 -11.75
N THR A 143 -8.86 -6.27 -10.61
CA THR A 143 -9.81 -6.48 -9.52
C THR A 143 -10.08 -5.17 -8.77
N ASP A 144 -11.36 -4.87 -8.49
CA ASP A 144 -11.74 -3.81 -7.55
C ASP A 144 -11.49 -4.26 -6.10
N TRP A 145 -10.22 -4.17 -5.68
CA TRP A 145 -9.79 -4.53 -4.34
C TRP A 145 -10.44 -3.68 -3.24
N ARG A 146 -10.84 -2.44 -3.53
CA ARG A 146 -11.60 -1.62 -2.56
C ARG A 146 -12.98 -2.24 -2.34
N GLY A 147 -13.69 -2.55 -3.43
CA GLY A 147 -15.00 -3.19 -3.36
C GLY A 147 -14.95 -4.55 -2.66
N PHE A 148 -13.86 -5.31 -2.82
CA PHE A 148 -13.65 -6.56 -2.10
C PHE A 148 -13.33 -6.33 -0.61
N ILE A 149 -12.26 -5.60 -0.30
CA ILE A 149 -11.71 -5.49 1.06
C ILE A 149 -12.59 -4.62 1.97
N VAL A 150 -13.11 -3.51 1.45
CA VAL A 150 -13.88 -2.54 2.25
C VAL A 150 -15.35 -2.93 2.34
N LYS A 151 -15.94 -3.37 1.23
CA LYS A 151 -17.39 -3.60 1.15
C LYS A 151 -17.77 -5.09 1.17
N GLY A 152 -16.87 -5.98 0.78
CA GLY A 152 -17.18 -7.40 0.67
C GLY A 152 -18.30 -7.68 -0.34
N VAL A 153 -18.34 -6.97 -1.48
CA VAL A 153 -19.40 -7.13 -2.49
C VAL A 153 -18.89 -7.50 -3.88
N VAL A 154 -17.57 -7.46 -4.08
CA VAL A 154 -16.92 -7.78 -5.35
C VAL A 154 -16.37 -9.20 -5.29
N TYR A 155 -16.28 -9.85 -6.44
CA TYR A 155 -15.57 -11.12 -6.63
C TYR A 155 -14.30 -10.88 -7.44
N PHE A 156 -13.29 -11.71 -7.26
CA PHE A 156 -12.05 -11.65 -8.04
C PHE A 156 -11.78 -12.96 -8.78
N ASP A 157 -11.23 -12.87 -9.99
CA ASP A 157 -10.95 -14.04 -10.83
C ASP A 157 -9.49 -14.52 -10.71
N CYS A 158 -8.59 -13.63 -10.32
CA CYS A 158 -7.17 -13.90 -10.13
C CYS A 158 -6.80 -13.74 -8.66
N TRP A 159 -6.10 -14.73 -8.10
CA TRP A 159 -5.57 -14.63 -6.74
C TRP A 159 -4.33 -13.72 -6.69
N PRO A 160 -4.26 -12.80 -5.72
CA PRO A 160 -3.04 -12.10 -5.38
C PRO A 160 -2.12 -13.03 -4.56
N ASP A 161 -0.86 -12.64 -4.35
CA ASP A 161 0.06 -13.41 -3.51
C ASP A 161 -0.36 -13.40 -2.04
N THR A 162 -0.91 -12.28 -1.57
CA THR A 162 -1.39 -12.13 -0.19
C THR A 162 -2.64 -11.27 -0.17
N LEU A 163 -3.65 -11.72 0.57
CA LEU A 163 -4.88 -10.99 0.82
C LEU A 163 -5.18 -11.00 2.32
N ALA A 164 -5.28 -9.83 2.93
CA ALA A 164 -5.67 -9.67 4.32
C ALA A 164 -6.97 -8.88 4.39
N VAL A 165 -7.98 -9.45 5.04
CA VAL A 165 -9.30 -8.85 5.23
C VAL A 165 -9.76 -9.04 6.66
N ARG A 166 -10.72 -8.23 7.12
CA ARG A 166 -11.34 -8.46 8.43
C ARG A 166 -12.14 -9.76 8.46
N ALA A 167 -12.29 -10.34 9.65
CA ALA A 167 -13.05 -11.56 9.86
C ALA A 167 -14.51 -11.45 9.36
N GLU A 168 -15.14 -10.27 9.47
CA GLU A 168 -16.50 -10.06 8.97
C GLU A 168 -16.55 -10.22 7.45
N VAL A 169 -15.60 -9.61 6.72
CA VAL A 169 -15.49 -9.74 5.27
C VAL A 169 -15.16 -11.17 4.88
N ALA A 170 -14.21 -11.81 5.57
CA ALA A 170 -13.87 -13.22 5.35
C ALA A 170 -15.09 -14.15 5.47
N SER A 171 -15.94 -13.93 6.48
CA SER A 171 -17.13 -14.75 6.74
C SER A 171 -18.24 -14.58 5.69
N MET A 172 -18.33 -13.41 5.06
CA MET A 172 -19.35 -13.11 4.04
C MET A 172 -18.94 -13.55 2.64
N GLN A 173 -17.68 -13.93 2.42
CA GLN A 173 -17.10 -14.15 1.11
C GLN A 173 -16.96 -15.64 0.77
N PRO A 174 -17.80 -16.19 -0.13
CA PRO A 174 -17.73 -17.62 -0.49
C PRO A 174 -16.38 -18.02 -1.11
N GLN A 175 -15.72 -17.10 -1.85
CA GLN A 175 -14.41 -17.37 -2.48
C GLN A 175 -13.28 -17.63 -1.48
N LEU A 176 -13.46 -17.16 -0.23
CA LEU A 176 -12.48 -17.36 0.84
C LEU A 176 -12.75 -18.64 1.65
N SER A 177 -13.90 -19.29 1.42
CA SER A 177 -14.28 -20.51 2.13
C SER A 177 -13.41 -21.70 1.69
N GLY A 178 -12.84 -22.40 2.66
CA GLY A 178 -11.98 -23.57 2.41
C GLY A 178 -10.58 -23.24 1.88
N VAL A 179 -10.24 -21.95 1.72
CA VAL A 179 -8.89 -21.50 1.39
C VAL A 179 -8.03 -21.47 2.65
N SER A 180 -6.77 -21.92 2.54
CA SER A 180 -5.84 -21.85 3.67
C SER A 180 -5.62 -20.40 4.10
N SER A 181 -5.76 -20.16 5.41
CA SER A 181 -5.59 -18.85 6.02
C SER A 181 -5.05 -18.96 7.44
N PHE A 182 -4.64 -17.83 8.00
CA PHE A 182 -4.31 -17.71 9.41
C PHE A 182 -4.83 -16.40 10.00
N GLU A 183 -5.11 -16.43 11.30
CA GLU A 183 -5.55 -15.28 12.07
C GLU A 183 -4.35 -14.40 12.44
N GLN A 184 -4.40 -13.14 12.04
CA GLN A 184 -3.46 -12.10 12.43
C GLN A 184 -4.27 -10.84 12.76
N SER A 185 -4.75 -10.75 14.00
CA SER A 185 -5.63 -9.67 14.45
C SER A 185 -5.14 -8.29 13.97
N PRO A 186 -6.01 -7.49 13.31
CA PRO A 186 -7.45 -7.68 13.15
C PRO A 186 -7.88 -8.44 11.87
N TRP A 187 -6.95 -9.06 11.14
CA TRP A 187 -7.18 -9.68 9.84
C TRP A 187 -7.17 -11.21 9.87
N VAL A 188 -7.87 -11.78 8.89
CA VAL A 188 -7.64 -13.12 8.37
C VAL A 188 -6.79 -12.96 7.11
N VAL A 189 -5.65 -13.66 7.05
CA VAL A 189 -4.68 -13.54 5.95
C VAL A 189 -4.65 -14.82 5.11
N TYR A 190 -4.72 -14.65 3.79
CA TYR A 190 -4.71 -15.68 2.76
C TYR A 190 -3.48 -15.52 1.85
N GLY A 191 -3.02 -16.63 1.25
CA GLY A 191 -1.95 -16.64 0.25
C GLY A 191 -0.55 -17.01 0.77
N SER A 192 0.40 -17.04 -0.16
CA SER A 192 1.76 -17.58 0.00
C SER A 192 2.70 -16.58 0.64
N GLU A 193 2.63 -16.45 1.98
CA GLU A 193 3.74 -16.28 2.93
C GLU A 193 3.17 -16.04 4.33
N VAL A 194 2.65 -17.13 4.88
CA VAL A 194 2.50 -17.36 6.32
C VAL A 194 3.91 -17.30 6.93
N PRO A 195 4.20 -16.49 7.96
CA PRO A 195 5.50 -16.55 8.61
C PRO A 195 5.76 -17.98 9.10
N SER A 196 6.83 -18.58 8.61
CA SER A 196 7.53 -19.58 9.41
C SER A 196 8.00 -18.85 10.66
N ARG A 197 7.59 -19.37 11.81
CA ARG A 197 7.93 -18.93 13.17
C ARG A 197 9.32 -18.34 13.33
#